data_AF-A0AAP0RPI3-F1
#
_entry.id   AF-A0AAP0RPI3-F1
#
_cell.length_a   1.000
_cell.length_b   1.000
_cell.length_c   1.000
_cell.angle_alpha   90.00
_cell.angle_beta   90.00
_cell.angle_gamma   90.00
#
_symmetry.space_group_name_H-M   'P 1'
#
loop_
_entity.id
_entity.type
_entity.pdbx_description
1 polymer ?
#
loop_
_entity_poly.entity_id
_entity_poly.type
_entity_poly.pdbx_seq_one_letter_code
_entity_poly.pdbx_strand_id
1 'polypeptide(L)'
;MNPSSRPKPMPSLLFLGPFHFFLSVAGVDKPSAYDVLQEYDFPVGLLPKGIVGYELDKTTGHFSAYLDGTCSFTLENSYPLKYQSTITGVISKDRFSNLKGVSVKVLFPWLNIVEVVRDGNEL
;
A
#
# COMPACT_ATOMS: atom_id res chain seq x y z
N MET A 1 25.79 -54.78 -13.92
CA MET A 1 25.33 -54.49 -15.30
C MET A 1 25.74 -53.06 -15.64
N ASN A 2 26.34 -52.95 -16.83
CA ASN A 2 27.10 -51.89 -17.53
C ASN A 2 27.11 -50.41 -17.02
N PRO A 3 28.25 -49.70 -17.14
CA PRO A 3 28.48 -48.35 -16.62
C PRO A 3 28.46 -47.23 -17.70
N SER A 4 28.47 -45.99 -17.22
CA SER A 4 29.07 -44.80 -17.85
C SER A 4 28.71 -44.46 -19.31
N SER A 5 27.84 -43.45 -19.48
CA SER A 5 27.85 -42.58 -20.66
C SER A 5 27.75 -41.11 -20.24
N ARG A 6 28.91 -40.46 -20.10
CA ARG A 6 28.99 -38.99 -20.01
C ARG A 6 28.61 -38.39 -21.38
N PRO A 7 27.75 -37.35 -21.43
CA PRO A 7 27.63 -36.55 -22.64
C PRO A 7 28.88 -35.67 -22.83
N LYS A 8 29.40 -35.66 -24.07
CA LYS A 8 30.57 -34.89 -24.53
C LYS A 8 30.22 -33.39 -24.69
N PRO A 9 31.17 -32.45 -24.52
CA PRO A 9 30.93 -31.04 -24.79
C PRO A 9 31.11 -30.68 -26.28
N MET A 10 30.30 -29.70 -26.72
CA MET A 10 30.53 -28.71 -27.79
C MET A 10 30.45 -29.22 -29.27
N PRO A 11 29.90 -28.40 -30.20
CA PRO A 11 30.50 -27.12 -30.60
C PRO A 11 29.58 -25.91 -30.48
N SER A 12 30.22 -24.80 -30.12
CA SER A 12 29.77 -23.42 -30.29
C SER A 12 29.26 -23.18 -31.72
N LEU A 13 27.97 -22.94 -31.87
CA LEU A 13 27.45 -22.17 -32.99
C LEU A 13 27.24 -20.73 -32.52
N LEU A 14 28.16 -19.86 -32.92
CA LEU A 14 27.91 -18.42 -32.93
C LEU A 14 26.89 -18.15 -34.05
N PHE A 15 25.60 -18.24 -33.71
CA PHE A 15 24.59 -17.56 -34.49
C PHE A 15 24.69 -16.07 -34.18
N LEU A 16 25.29 -15.33 -35.11
CA LEU A 16 25.18 -13.87 -35.21
C LEU A 16 23.73 -13.53 -35.66
N GLY A 17 22.76 -13.85 -34.80
CA GLY A 17 21.37 -13.46 -34.95
C GLY A 17 21.10 -12.22 -34.08
N PRO A 18 20.24 -11.28 -34.51
CA PRO A 18 19.98 -10.08 -33.74
C PRO A 18 19.47 -10.51 -32.38
N PHE A 19 20.20 -10.10 -31.33
CA PHE A 19 19.80 -10.21 -29.94
C PHE A 19 18.39 -9.64 -29.87
N HIS A 20 17.37 -10.50 -29.92
CA HIS A 20 16.02 -10.13 -29.58
C HIS A 20 16.07 -9.91 -28.07
N PHE A 21 16.43 -8.68 -27.70
CA PHE A 21 16.14 -8.13 -26.40
C PHE A 21 14.63 -8.30 -26.22
N PHE A 22 14.24 -9.36 -25.52
CA PHE A 22 12.89 -9.44 -24.97
C PHE A 22 12.79 -8.29 -23.98
N LEU A 23 12.22 -7.17 -24.45
CA LEU A 23 11.81 -6.09 -23.57
C LEU A 23 10.67 -6.64 -22.73
N SER A 24 11.01 -7.15 -21.54
CA SER A 24 10.01 -7.43 -20.53
C SER A 24 9.45 -6.08 -20.11
N VAL A 25 8.29 -5.71 -20.67
CA VAL A 25 7.44 -4.68 -20.07
C VAL A 25 7.05 -5.25 -18.71
N ALA A 26 7.75 -4.84 -17.65
CA ALA A 26 7.25 -4.96 -16.31
C ALA A 26 5.92 -4.21 -16.32
N GLY A 27 4.81 -4.95 -16.21
CA GLY A 27 3.53 -4.34 -15.91
C GLY A 27 3.74 -3.49 -14.66
N VAL A 28 3.67 -2.18 -14.79
CA VAL A 28 3.73 -1.28 -13.65
C VAL A 28 2.45 -1.54 -12.88
N ASP A 29 2.53 -2.42 -11.89
CA ASP A 29 1.44 -2.58 -10.94
C ASP A 29 1.15 -1.20 -10.36
N LYS A 30 -0.11 -0.78 -10.44
CA LYS A 30 -0.55 0.49 -9.90
C LYS A 30 -0.22 0.47 -8.39
N PRO A 31 0.39 1.53 -7.82
CA PRO A 31 0.70 1.56 -6.40
C PRO A 31 -0.56 1.33 -5.59
N SER A 32 -0.47 0.59 -4.49
CA SER A 32 -1.57 0.39 -3.55
C SER A 32 -1.86 1.65 -2.74
N ALA A 33 -2.97 1.67 -2.00
CA ALA A 33 -3.26 2.75 -1.07
C ALA A 33 -2.18 2.90 0.02
N TYR A 34 -1.55 1.80 0.42
CA TYR A 34 -0.48 1.79 1.42
C TYR A 34 0.82 2.37 0.84
N ASP A 35 1.11 2.10 -0.43
CA ASP A 35 2.27 2.70 -1.12
C ASP A 35 2.08 4.21 -1.23
N VAL A 36 0.86 4.67 -1.55
CA VAL A 36 0.52 6.10 -1.54
C VAL A 36 0.74 6.72 -0.17
N LEU A 37 0.31 6.09 0.93
CA LEU A 37 0.59 6.62 2.27
C LEU A 37 2.09 6.85 2.49
N GLN A 38 2.93 5.89 2.09
CA GLN A 38 4.37 5.99 2.23
C GLN A 38 4.98 7.10 1.35
N GLU A 39 4.46 7.32 0.14
CA GLU A 39 4.87 8.45 -0.71
C GLU A 39 4.68 9.82 -0.03
N TYR A 40 3.72 9.92 0.90
CA TYR A 40 3.43 11.11 1.70
C TYR A 40 3.95 11.02 3.15
N ASP A 41 4.92 10.14 3.40
CA ASP A 41 5.60 9.91 4.69
C ASP A 41 4.74 9.30 5.81
N PHE A 42 3.62 8.65 5.49
CA PHE A 42 2.84 7.92 6.48
C PHE A 42 3.24 6.44 6.59
N PRO A 43 3.16 5.83 7.79
CA PRO A 43 3.31 4.39 7.90
C PRO A 43 2.09 3.67 7.30
N VAL A 44 2.33 2.49 6.74
CA VAL A 44 1.28 1.65 6.12
C VAL A 44 0.14 1.29 7.07
N GLY A 45 0.37 1.33 8.39
CA GLY A 45 -0.62 1.00 9.42
C GLY A 45 -1.66 2.10 9.69
N LEU A 46 -1.56 3.26 9.04
CA LEU A 46 -2.56 4.32 9.18
C LEU A 46 -3.91 3.92 8.56
N LEU A 47 -3.88 3.08 7.52
CA LEU A 47 -5.07 2.45 6.97
C LEU A 47 -5.21 1.01 7.50
N PRO A 48 -6.44 0.52 7.70
CA PRO A 48 -6.68 -0.86 8.09
C PRO A 48 -6.30 -1.80 6.94
N LYS A 49 -5.93 -3.04 7.27
CA LYS A 49 -5.75 -4.08 6.26
C LYS A 49 -7.06 -4.34 5.50
N GLY A 50 -6.93 -4.66 4.22
CA GLY A 50 -8.07 -5.02 3.36
C GLY A 50 -8.61 -3.88 2.49
N ILE A 51 -7.89 -2.77 2.34
CA ILE A 51 -8.21 -1.77 1.32
C ILE A 51 -8.23 -2.43 -0.07
N VAL A 52 -9.38 -2.32 -0.74
CA VAL A 52 -9.63 -2.93 -2.07
C VAL A 52 -9.38 -1.96 -3.21
N GLY A 53 -9.31 -0.66 -2.93
CA GLY A 53 -9.07 0.37 -3.93
C GLY A 53 -8.86 1.75 -3.31
N TYR A 54 -8.42 2.68 -4.15
CA TYR A 54 -8.27 4.09 -3.78
C TYR A 54 -8.36 5.00 -5.00
N GLU A 55 -8.59 6.28 -4.70
CA GLU A 55 -8.46 7.42 -5.60
C GLU A 55 -7.52 8.46 -4.99
N LEU A 56 -6.71 9.08 -5.84
CA LEU A 56 -5.85 10.19 -5.45
C LEU A 56 -5.84 11.22 -6.57
N ASP A 57 -6.26 12.43 -6.25
CA ASP A 57 -5.94 13.60 -7.05
C ASP A 57 -4.61 14.19 -6.54
N LYS A 58 -3.53 14.00 -7.31
CA LYS A 58 -2.19 14.48 -6.95
C LYS A 58 -2.06 16.00 -6.95
N THR A 59 -2.99 16.72 -7.59
CA THR A 59 -2.96 18.19 -7.66
C THR A 59 -3.56 18.84 -6.41
N THR A 60 -4.63 18.25 -5.88
CA THR A 60 -5.35 18.76 -4.71
C THR A 60 -5.02 18.01 -3.42
N GLY A 61 -4.47 16.80 -3.52
CA GLY A 61 -4.28 15.89 -2.40
C GLY A 61 -5.55 15.16 -1.97
N HIS A 62 -6.67 15.31 -2.69
CA HIS A 62 -7.89 14.57 -2.36
C HIS A 62 -7.65 13.06 -2.49
N PHE A 63 -7.80 12.36 -1.37
CA PHE A 63 -7.57 10.94 -1.25
C PHE A 63 -8.81 10.23 -0.71
N SER A 64 -9.12 9.08 -1.32
CA SER A 64 -10.18 8.17 -0.88
C SER A 64 -9.65 6.75 -0.87
N ALA A 65 -9.92 5.99 0.19
CA ALA A 65 -9.61 4.56 0.28
C ALA A 65 -10.87 3.76 0.62
N TYR A 66 -10.99 2.56 0.04
CA TYR A 66 -12.22 1.77 0.07
C TYR A 66 -12.01 0.40 0.71
N LEU A 67 -12.95 -0.01 1.56
CA LEU A 67 -13.08 -1.34 2.15
C LEU A 67 -14.41 -1.96 1.69
N ASP A 68 -14.49 -3.28 1.63
CA ASP A 68 -15.73 -4.03 1.37
C ASP A 68 -16.74 -3.99 2.55
N GLY A 69 -16.44 -3.21 3.60
CA GLY A 69 -17.29 -3.06 4.77
C GLY A 69 -16.62 -2.20 5.84
N THR A 70 -17.30 -2.03 6.97
CA THR A 70 -16.70 -1.35 8.13
C THR A 70 -15.73 -2.28 8.85
N CYS A 71 -14.60 -1.75 9.32
CA CYS A 71 -13.63 -2.48 10.14
C CYS A 71 -13.60 -1.89 11.56
N SER A 72 -13.47 -2.73 12.59
CA SER A 72 -13.31 -2.26 13.97
C SER A 72 -12.39 -3.19 14.75
N PHE A 73 -11.47 -2.61 15.51
CA PHE A 73 -10.49 -3.34 16.31
C PHE A 73 -9.98 -2.47 17.46
N THR A 74 -9.34 -3.09 18.44
CA THR A 74 -8.69 -2.38 19.55
C THR A 74 -7.19 -2.58 19.42
N LEU A 75 -6.43 -1.49 19.45
CA LEU A 75 -4.97 -1.57 19.53
C LEU A 75 -4.57 -2.03 20.94
N GLU A 76 -3.45 -2.76 21.05
CA GLU A 76 -2.95 -3.20 22.35
C GLU A 76 -2.83 -2.01 23.32
N ASN A 77 -3.45 -2.15 24.49
CA ASN A 77 -3.45 -1.14 25.55
C ASN A 77 -3.99 0.24 25.15
N SER A 78 -4.82 0.32 24.11
CA SER A 78 -5.33 1.59 23.58
C SER A 78 -6.85 1.53 23.32
N TYR A 79 -7.37 2.54 22.63
CA TYR A 79 -8.79 2.74 22.39
C TYR A 79 -9.32 1.87 21.24
N PRO A 80 -10.62 1.49 21.28
CA PRO A 80 -11.29 0.91 20.13
C PRO A 80 -11.28 1.90 18.95
N LEU A 81 -10.85 1.42 17.80
CA LEU A 81 -10.86 2.11 16.51
C LEU A 81 -11.98 1.54 15.62
N LYS A 82 -12.61 2.43 14.87
CA LYS A 82 -13.62 2.10 13.85
C LYS A 82 -13.29 2.83 12.56
N TYR A 83 -13.22 2.05 11.48
CA TYR A 83 -13.12 2.52 10.10
C TYR A 83 -14.44 2.26 9.38
N GLN A 84 -14.92 3.27 8.66
CA GLN A 84 -16.03 3.13 7.72
C GLN A 84 -15.56 2.48 6.42
N SER A 85 -16.50 2.06 5.57
CA SER A 85 -16.17 1.46 4.26
C SER A 85 -15.44 2.42 3.32
N THR A 86 -15.51 3.72 3.58
CA THR A 86 -14.84 4.75 2.81
C THR A 86 -14.12 5.70 3.76
N ILE A 87 -12.82 5.86 3.55
CA ILE A 87 -11.97 6.80 4.28
C ILE A 87 -11.55 7.89 3.30
N THR A 88 -11.77 9.15 3.66
CA THR A 88 -11.45 10.28 2.77
C THR A 88 -10.73 11.39 3.50
N GLY A 89 -10.02 12.23 2.74
CA GLY A 89 -9.47 13.48 3.24
C GLY A 89 -8.54 14.13 2.23
N VAL A 90 -7.66 14.99 2.72
CA VAL A 90 -6.62 15.66 1.94
C VAL A 90 -5.26 15.26 2.49
N ILE A 91 -4.52 14.49 1.69
CA ILE A 91 -3.19 14.01 2.03
C ILE A 91 -2.12 14.94 1.46
N SER A 92 -1.13 15.22 2.30
CA SER A 92 0.08 15.97 1.97
C SER A 92 1.22 15.38 2.79
N LYS A 93 2.46 15.76 2.46
CA LYS A 93 3.64 15.30 3.19
C LYS A 93 3.45 15.58 4.69
N ASP A 94 3.60 14.54 5.51
CA ASP A 94 3.46 14.57 6.98
C ASP A 94 2.08 14.98 7.52
N ARG A 95 1.06 15.20 6.68
CA ARG A 95 -0.26 15.66 7.13
C ARG A 95 -1.41 15.10 6.32
N PHE A 96 -2.37 14.50 7.01
CA PHE A 96 -3.61 13.97 6.45
C PHE A 96 -4.80 14.65 7.14
N SER A 97 -5.39 15.62 6.47
CA SER A 97 -6.40 16.53 7.04
C SER A 97 -7.78 16.31 6.46
N ASN A 98 -8.82 16.87 7.11
CA ASN A 98 -10.22 16.66 6.73
C ASN A 98 -10.56 15.16 6.63
N LEU A 99 -9.95 14.38 7.53
CA LEU A 99 -10.09 12.93 7.58
C LEU A 99 -11.53 12.58 7.98
N LYS A 100 -12.12 11.66 7.23
CA LYS A 100 -13.46 11.14 7.47
C LYS A 100 -13.44 9.62 7.40
N GLY A 101 -14.36 9.01 8.13
CA GLY A 101 -14.49 7.56 8.17
C GLY A 101 -13.62 6.87 9.21
N VAL A 102 -12.91 7.62 10.07
CA VAL A 102 -12.11 7.07 11.17
C VAL A 102 -12.60 7.63 12.50
N SER A 103 -12.90 6.76 13.46
CA SER A 103 -13.36 7.13 14.79
C SER A 103 -12.69 6.30 15.87
N VAL A 104 -12.44 6.92 17.02
CA VAL A 104 -11.96 6.28 18.25
C VAL A 104 -13.03 6.34 19.33
N LYS A 105 -13.06 5.34 20.21
CA LYS A 105 -13.94 5.38 21.37
C LYS A 105 -13.15 5.81 22.61
N VAL A 106 -13.46 6.99 23.14
CA VAL A 106 -12.84 7.52 24.35
C VAL A 106 -13.88 7.53 25.45
N LEU A 107 -13.65 6.76 26.53
CA LEU A 107 -14.64 6.52 27.59
C LEU A 107 -15.95 5.96 27.03
N PHE A 108 -16.99 6.79 26.91
CA PHE A 108 -18.32 6.42 26.42
C PHE A 108 -18.57 6.83 24.95
N PRO A 109 -18.28 8.07 24.50
CA PRO A 109 -18.56 8.48 23.12
C PRO A 109 -17.55 7.96 22.08
N TRP A 110 -18.01 7.93 20.84
CA TRP A 110 -17.15 7.84 19.65
C TRP A 110 -16.79 9.24 19.18
N LEU A 111 -15.51 9.48 18.94
CA LEU A 111 -14.98 10.75 18.44
C LEU A 111 -14.35 10.51 17.06
N ASN A 112 -14.57 11.44 16.13
CA ASN A 112 -13.98 11.37 14.79
C ASN A 112 -12.53 11.88 14.83
N ILE A 113 -11.65 11.15 14.15
CA ILE A 113 -10.32 11.66 13.83
C ILE A 113 -10.46 12.49 12.56
N VAL A 114 -10.17 13.78 12.66
CA VAL A 114 -10.29 14.74 11.54
C VAL A 114 -8.94 15.09 10.93
N GLU A 115 -7.85 14.75 11.60
CA GLU A 115 -6.50 15.10 11.19
C GLU A 115 -5.49 14.13 11.80
N VAL A 116 -4.45 13.79 11.04
CA VAL A 116 -3.26 13.08 11.48
C VAL A 116 -2.04 13.85 10.99
N VAL A 117 -1.11 14.11 11.89
CA VAL A 117 0.15 14.82 11.60
C VAL A 117 1.29 13.92 12.04
N ARG A 118 2.31 13.80 11.19
CA ARG A 118 3.53 13.10 11.53
C ARG A 118 4.58 14.11 12.02
N ASP A 119 5.15 13.84 13.18
CA ASP A 119 6.30 14.58 13.70
C ASP A 119 7.48 13.62 13.90
N GLY A 120 8.34 13.53 12.87
CA GLY A 120 9.49 12.63 12.87
C GLY A 120 9.10 11.14 12.94
N ASN A 121 9.18 10.55 14.13
CA ASN A 121 8.80 9.15 14.39
C ASN A 121 7.47 9.03 15.15
N GLU A 122 6.83 10.14 15.49
CA GLU A 122 5.58 10.22 16.22
C GLU A 122 4.41 10.54 15.28
N LEU A 123 3.23 10.03 15.62
CA LEU A 123 1.95 10.24 14.93
C LEU A 123 0.88 10.69 15.93
#